data_AF-A0AAJ2A0Z1-F1
#
_entry.id   AF-A0AAJ2A0Z1-F1
#
_cell.length_a   1.000
_cell.length_b   1.000
_cell.length_c   1.000
_cell.angle_alpha   90.00
_cell.angle_beta   90.00
_cell.angle_gamma   90.00
#
_symmetry.space_group_name_H-M   'P 1'
#
loop_
_entity.id
_entity.type
_entity.pdbx_description
1 polymer ?
#
loop_
_entity_poly.entity_id
_entity_poly.type
_entity_poly.pdbx_seq_one_letter_code
_entity_poly.pdbx_strand_id
1 'polypeptide(L)'
;MARKLPRFEPVGIREGRTFWRKYRGNADVERMLLEIAQAREVMQQIGDYFDCLHKVWVEENLGQLVAPRKDSLAAERAGPATACTRGTQTTAS
;
A
#
# COMPACT_ATOMS: atom_id res chain seq x y z
N MET A 1 -18.53 9.12 38.16
CA MET A 1 -17.14 9.48 37.79
C MET A 1 -16.66 8.50 36.72
N ALA A 2 -16.31 8.97 35.52
CA ALA A 2 -15.82 8.09 34.47
C ALA A 2 -14.41 7.60 34.83
N ARG A 3 -14.27 6.32 35.19
CA ARG A 3 -12.95 5.69 35.33
C ARG A 3 -12.27 5.74 33.97
N LYS A 4 -11.17 6.49 33.85
CA LYS A 4 -10.31 6.42 32.66
C LYS A 4 -9.81 4.98 32.54
N LEU A 5 -10.10 4.35 31.40
CA LEU A 5 -9.52 3.05 31.11
C LEU A 5 -7.99 3.18 31.07
N PRO A 6 -7.25 2.18 31.58
CA PRO A 6 -5.81 2.18 31.45
C PRO A 6 -5.44 2.18 29.96
N ARG A 7 -4.30 2.79 29.64
CA ARG A 7 -3.75 2.73 28.30
C ARG A 7 -3.38 1.28 28.00
N PHE A 8 -3.99 0.71 26.97
CA PHE A 8 -3.71 -0.65 26.52
C PHE A 8 -2.43 -0.63 25.70
N GLU A 9 -1.29 -0.79 26.37
CA GLU A 9 -0.03 -1.06 25.69
C GLU A 9 -0.02 -2.51 25.16
N PRO A 10 0.48 -2.74 23.94
CA PRO A 10 0.52 -4.06 23.36
C PRO A 10 1.49 -4.96 24.14
N VAL A 11 1.02 -6.14 24.53
CA VAL A 11 1.79 -7.10 25.33
C VAL A 11 3.10 -7.47 24.64
N GLY A 12 4.24 -7.28 25.29
CA GLY A 12 5.53 -7.65 24.72
C GLY A 12 5.73 -9.18 24.62
N ILE A 13 6.63 -9.67 23.76
CA ILE A 13 6.94 -11.11 23.66
C ILE A 13 7.40 -11.68 25.02
N ARG A 14 8.22 -10.92 25.76
CA ARG A 14 8.69 -11.29 27.10
C ARG A 14 7.55 -11.39 28.12
N GLU A 15 6.60 -10.47 28.06
CA GLU A 15 5.42 -10.46 28.91
C GLU A 15 4.49 -11.62 28.56
N GLY A 16 4.25 -11.87 27.27
CA GLY A 16 3.47 -13.03 26.80
C GLY A 16 4.04 -14.36 27.29
N ARG A 17 5.36 -14.56 27.22
CA ARG A 17 6.03 -15.75 27.79
C ARG A 17 5.92 -15.84 29.31
N THR A 18 5.82 -14.70 29.99
CA THR A 18 5.63 -14.67 31.44
C THR A 18 4.19 -15.02 31.79
N PHE A 19 3.21 -14.48 31.06
CA PHE A 19 1.81 -14.83 31.21
C PHE A 19 1.53 -16.30 30.88
N TRP A 20 2.16 -16.85 29.85
CA TRP A 20 2.07 -18.27 29.51
C TRP A 20 2.49 -19.17 30.68
N ARG A 21 3.62 -18.84 31.33
CA ARG A 21 4.09 -19.61 32.50
C ARG A 21 3.20 -19.42 33.72
N LYS A 22 2.69 -18.19 33.93
CA LYS A 22 1.89 -17.83 35.11
C LYS A 22 0.47 -18.40 35.07
N TYR A 23 -0.15 -18.45 33.90
CA TYR A 23 -1.54 -18.86 33.71
C TYR A 23 -1.67 -20.21 33.00
N ARG A 24 -0.63 -21.04 33.09
CA ARG A 24 -0.61 -22.35 32.45
C ARG A 24 -1.76 -23.22 32.96
N GLY A 25 -2.50 -23.83 32.04
CA GLY A 25 -3.70 -24.62 32.34
C GLY A 25 -5.01 -23.82 32.32
N ASN A 26 -4.95 -22.49 32.13
CA ASN A 26 -6.14 -21.70 31.80
C ASN A 26 -6.26 -21.58 30.27
N ALA A 27 -7.20 -22.35 29.71
CA ALA A 27 -7.40 -22.45 28.26
C ALA A 27 -7.72 -21.12 27.59
N ASP A 28 -8.48 -20.23 28.25
CA ASP A 28 -8.87 -18.94 27.67
C ASP A 28 -7.67 -17.99 27.54
N VAL A 29 -6.82 -17.95 28.58
CA VAL A 29 -5.62 -17.10 28.58
C VAL A 29 -4.59 -17.64 27.59
N GLU A 30 -4.40 -18.95 27.52
CA GLU A 30 -3.51 -19.58 26.56
C GLU A 30 -3.96 -19.30 25.12
N ARG A 31 -5.25 -19.48 24.83
CA ARG A 31 -5.82 -19.18 23.51
C ARG A 31 -5.62 -17.71 23.14
N MET A 32 -5.94 -16.78 24.05
CA MET A 32 -5.76 -15.35 23.81
C MET A 32 -4.29 -15.00 23.49
N LEU A 33 -3.33 -15.57 24.20
CA LEU A 33 -1.90 -15.33 23.94
C LEU A 33 -1.46 -15.84 22.58
N LEU A 34 -1.98 -16.99 22.14
CA LEU A 34 -1.72 -17.55 20.80
C LEU A 34 -2.35 -16.70 19.70
N GLU A 35 -3.59 -16.25 19.89
CA GLU A 35 -4.28 -15.37 18.93
C GLU A 35 -3.52 -14.04 18.75
N ILE A 36 -3.01 -13.45 19.84
CA ILE A 36 -2.16 -12.25 19.78
C ILE A 36 -0.88 -12.52 18.99
N ALA A 37 -0.24 -13.69 19.20
CA ALA A 37 0.97 -14.05 18.47
C ALA A 37 0.70 -14.22 16.98
N GLN A 38 -0.37 -14.94 16.62
CA GLN A 38 -0.80 -15.14 15.24
C GLN A 38 -1.14 -13.81 14.55
N ALA A 39 -1.87 -12.91 15.22
CA ALA A 39 -2.24 -11.61 14.66
C ALA A 39 -1.00 -10.76 14.32
N ARG A 40 0.05 -10.82 15.14
CA ARG A 40 1.33 -10.13 14.86
C ARG A 40 2.03 -10.69 13.64
N GLU A 41 2.04 -12.02 13.50
CA GLU A 41 2.65 -12.67 12.34
C GLU A 41 1.92 -12.28 11.05
N VAL A 42 0.59 -12.29 11.05
CA VAL A 42 -0.21 -11.85 9.90
C VAL A 42 0.07 -10.39 9.56
N MET A 43 0.13 -9.50 10.55
CA MET A 43 0.47 -8.09 10.30
C MET A 43 1.88 -7.93 9.71
N GLN A 44 2.85 -8.72 10.17
CA GLN A 44 4.19 -8.71 9.59
C GLN A 44 4.19 -9.18 8.14
N GLN A 45 3.49 -10.28 7.83
CA GLN A 45 3.37 -10.79 6.45
C GLN A 45 2.73 -9.77 5.50
N ILE A 46 1.72 -9.03 5.97
CA ILE A 46 1.12 -7.95 5.20
C ILE A 46 2.16 -6.85 4.92
N GLY A 47 2.93 -6.46 5.94
CA GLY A 47 4.03 -5.50 5.78
C GLY A 47 5.05 -5.96 4.73
N ASP A 48 5.53 -7.20 4.86
CA ASP A 48 6.50 -7.79 3.95
C ASP A 48 5.96 -7.87 2.50
N TYR A 49 4.66 -8.16 2.35
CA TYR A 49 3.98 -8.17 1.06
C TYR A 49 3.94 -6.77 0.42
N PHE A 50 3.58 -5.74 1.19
CA PHE A 50 3.58 -4.36 0.71
C PHE A 50 5.00 -3.88 0.36
N ASP A 51 6.00 -4.24 1.15
CA ASP A 51 7.40 -3.93 0.85
C ASP A 51 7.86 -4.59 -0.45
N CYS A 52 7.45 -5.83 -0.69
CA CYS A 52 7.73 -6.54 -1.94
C CYS A 52 7.06 -5.86 -3.14
N LEU A 53 5.76 -5.55 -3.03
CA LEU A 53 5.03 -4.81 -4.07
C LEU A 53 5.67 -3.45 -4.35
N HIS A 54 6.05 -2.72 -3.31
CA HIS A 54 6.68 -1.41 -3.46
C HIS A 54 8.03 -1.52 -4.16
N LYS A 55 8.85 -2.54 -3.86
CA LYS A 55 10.12 -2.79 -4.55
C LYS A 55 9.90 -3.04 -6.05
N VAL A 56 8.99 -3.95 -6.40
CA VAL A 56 8.64 -4.24 -7.80
C VAL A 56 8.13 -2.99 -8.51
N TRP A 57 7.27 -2.22 -7.84
CA TRP A 57 6.71 -0.98 -8.36
C TRP A 57 7.77 0.10 -8.66
N VAL A 58 8.81 0.19 -7.83
CA VAL A 58 9.95 1.10 -8.04
C VAL A 58 10.87 0.57 -9.16
N GLU A 59 11.13 -0.74 -9.19
CA GLU A 59 11.97 -1.40 -10.20
C GLU A 59 11.36 -1.33 -11.61
N GLU A 60 10.03 -1.39 -11.74
CA GLU A 60 9.30 -1.22 -13.01
C GLU A 60 9.09 0.25 -13.42
N ASN A 61 9.84 1.20 -12.86
CA ASN A 61 9.79 2.62 -13.24
C ASN A 61 8.38 3.25 -13.10
N LEU A 62 7.72 3.02 -11.96
CA LEU A 62 6.60 3.85 -11.47
C LEU A 62 5.48 4.08 -12.50
N GLY A 63 4.95 3.01 -13.10
CA GLY A 63 3.76 3.14 -13.95
C GLY A 63 4.05 3.68 -15.35
N GLN A 64 5.11 3.21 -16.00
CA GLN A 64 5.28 3.33 -17.45
C GLN A 64 4.15 2.68 -18.28
N LEU A 65 3.14 2.07 -17.63
CA LEU A 65 1.85 1.68 -18.22
C LEU A 65 0.73 2.72 -18.03
N VAL A 66 0.84 3.64 -17.06
CA VAL A 66 -0.10 4.76 -16.88
C VAL A 66 0.32 5.97 -17.71
N ALA A 67 1.63 6.19 -17.92
CA ALA A 67 2.14 7.23 -18.81
C ALA A 67 1.65 7.11 -20.27
N PRO A 68 1.80 5.97 -20.98
CA PRO A 68 1.33 5.85 -22.36
C PRO A 68 -0.20 5.94 -22.46
N ARG A 69 -0.95 5.57 -21.41
CA ARG A 69 -2.40 5.72 -21.39
C ARG A 69 -2.83 7.17 -21.17
N LYS A 70 -2.12 7.91 -20.32
CA LYS A 70 -2.37 9.33 -20.08
C LYS A 70 -2.01 10.17 -21.32
N ASP A 71 -0.94 9.82 -22.01
CA ASP A 71 -0.52 10.47 -23.25
C ASP A 71 -1.48 10.16 -24.41
N SER A 72 -1.95 8.91 -24.52
CA SER A 72 -2.95 8.54 -25.53
C SER A 72 -4.34 9.16 -25.27
N LEU A 73 -4.78 9.27 -24.02
CA LEU A 73 -6.01 10.01 -23.66
C LEU A 73 -5.89 11.52 -23.90
N ALA A 74 -4.70 12.10 -23.73
CA ALA A 74 -4.45 13.51 -24.06
C ALA A 74 -4.44 13.73 -25.59
N ALA A 75 -3.87 12.80 -26.35
CA ALA A 75 -3.87 12.83 -27.82
C ALA A 75 -5.27 12.59 -28.42
N GLU A 76 -6.10 11.74 -27.81
CA GLU A 76 -7.49 11.51 -28.25
C GLU A 76 -8.40 12.71 -27.97
N ARG A 77 -8.13 13.47 -26.88
CA ARG A 77 -8.82 14.74 -26.58
C ARG A 77 -8.33 15.91 -27.43
N ALA A 78 -7.07 15.88 -27.87
CA ALA A 78 -6.53 16.77 -28.88
C ALA A 78 -6.91 16.24 -30.27
N GLY A 79 -8.18 16.40 -30.65
CA GLY A 79 -8.67 16.03 -31.98
C GLY A 79 -7.75 16.56 -33.10
N PRO A 80 -7.75 15.91 -34.29
CA PRO A 80 -6.71 16.09 -35.28
C PRO A 80 -6.53 17.57 -35.63
N ALA A 81 -5.35 18.10 -35.32
CA ALA A 81 -4.93 19.42 -35.78
C ALA A 81 -5.06 19.41 -37.29
N THR A 82 -6.05 20.16 -37.77
CA THR A 82 -6.41 20.27 -39.18
C THR A 82 -5.16 20.70 -39.92
N ALA A 83 -4.70 19.89 -40.87
CA ALA A 83 -3.62 20.22 -41.78
C ALA A 83 -3.97 21.54 -42.47
N CYS A 84 -3.39 22.65 -41.99
CA CYS A 84 -3.55 23.95 -42.60
C CYS A 84 -2.64 23.98 -43.84
N THR A 85 -3.19 23.56 -44.97
CA THR A 85 -2.65 23.85 -46.28
C THR A 85 -2.65 25.36 -46.50
N ARG A 86 -1.47 25.97 -46.54
CA ARG A 86 -1.32 27.31 -47.12
C ARG A 86 0.03 27.43 -47.84
N GLY A 87 0.15 26.71 -48.95
CA GLY A 87 1.14 26.98 -49.97
C GLY A 87 0.45 27.60 -51.18
N THR A 88 0.32 28.92 -51.19
CA THR A 88 0.25 29.74 -52.42
C THR A 88 0.38 31.21 -52.05
N GLN A 89 1.52 31.82 -52.40
CA GLN A 89 1.62 33.16 -52.98
C GLN A 89 3.09 33.48 -53.27
N THR A 90 3.48 33.41 -54.54
CA THR A 90 4.56 34.23 -55.10
C THR A 90 4.16 34.60 -56.51
N THR A 91 3.61 35.79 -56.66
CA THR A 91 3.47 36.56 -57.91
C THR A 91 4.21 37.87 -57.70
N ALA A 92 5.25 38.11 -58.51
CA ALA A 92 5.86 39.39 -58.89
C ALA A 92 7.28 39.05 -59.37
N SER A 93 7.83 39.53 -60.48
CA SER A 93 7.38 40.29 -61.65
C SER A 93 8.51 40.19 -62.66
#